data_AF-A0AAV0QSJ4-F1
#
_entry.id   AF-A0AAV0QSJ4-F1
#
_cell.length_a   1.000
_cell.length_b   1.000
_cell.length_c   1.000
_cell.angle_alpha   90.00
_cell.angle_beta   90.00
_cell.angle_gamma   90.00
#
_symmetry.space_group_name_H-M   'P 1'
#
loop_
_entity.id
_entity.type
_entity.pdbx_description
1 polymer ?
#
loop_
_entity_poly.entity_id
_entity_poly.type
_entity_poly.pdbx_seq_one_letter_code
_entity_poly.pdbx_strand_id
1 'polypeptide(L)'
;MAWTTTMIGWSVLEFGNKMGYPDLRHSLDALRWGTDYFLKATSVPDRIVAQVADPVLDHDCWERPEDMDTPRNSYLLNASHPGSEVAGEIAAALAVGALAFRKISPSYTKLLLNRAIQASWWECGLIFSFF
;
A
#
# COMPACT_ATOMS: atom_id res chain seq x y z
N MET A 1 -1.61 -6.78 3.67
CA MET A 1 -2.43 -5.68 3.10
C MET A 1 -2.06 -5.33 1.66
N ALA A 2 -0.77 -5.16 1.31
CA ALA A 2 -0.36 -4.73 -0.03
C ALA A 2 -0.83 -5.70 -1.13
N TRP A 3 -0.55 -7.01 -0.96
CA TRP A 3 -1.04 -8.05 -1.87
C TRP A 3 -2.56 -8.01 -2.12
N THR A 4 -3.37 -7.82 -1.07
CA THR A 4 -4.83 -7.69 -1.20
C THR A 4 -5.21 -6.49 -2.07
N THR A 5 -4.52 -5.36 -1.88
CA THR A 5 -4.74 -4.14 -2.68
C THR A 5 -4.35 -4.39 -4.14
N THR A 6 -3.23 -5.09 -4.38
CA THR A 6 -2.81 -5.52 -5.72
C THR A 6 -3.89 -6.37 -6.40
N MET A 7 -4.41 -7.37 -5.70
CA MET A 7 -5.41 -8.29 -6.22
C MET A 7 -6.78 -7.62 -6.47
N ILE A 8 -7.19 -6.68 -5.62
CA ILE A 8 -8.39 -5.87 -5.88
C ILE A 8 -8.18 -5.04 -7.16
N GLY A 9 -7.05 -4.36 -7.28
CA GLY A 9 -6.73 -3.56 -8.46
C GLY A 9 -6.69 -4.38 -9.74
N TRP A 10 -6.07 -5.56 -9.71
CA TRP A 10 -6.06 -6.46 -10.86
C TRP A 10 -7.47 -6.95 -11.19
N SER A 11 -8.27 -7.33 -10.20
CA SER A 11 -9.66 -7.74 -10.42
C SER A 11 -10.48 -6.64 -11.09
N VAL A 12 -10.31 -5.37 -10.70
CA VAL A 12 -10.95 -4.22 -11.35
C VAL A 12 -10.49 -4.05 -12.79
N LEU A 13 -9.19 -4.21 -13.07
CA LEU A 13 -8.66 -4.10 -14.43
C LEU A 13 -9.17 -5.20 -15.36
N GLU A 14 -9.22 -6.44 -14.87
CA GLU A 14 -9.58 -7.60 -15.69
C GLU A 14 -11.11 -7.74 -15.83
N PHE A 15 -11.84 -7.54 -14.73
CA PHE A 15 -13.27 -7.86 -14.63
C PHE A 15 -14.16 -6.66 -14.37
N GLY A 16 -13.63 -5.43 -14.31
CA GLY A 16 -14.42 -4.24 -13.95
C GLY A 16 -15.65 -4.01 -14.83
N ASN A 17 -15.58 -4.32 -16.13
CA ASN A 17 -16.72 -4.22 -17.04
C ASN A 17 -17.85 -5.22 -16.72
N LYS A 18 -17.55 -6.31 -16.00
CA LYS A 18 -18.49 -7.36 -15.60
C LYS A 18 -19.01 -7.19 -14.16
N MET A 19 -18.35 -6.38 -13.34
CA MET A 19 -18.74 -6.14 -11.94
C MET A 19 -20.08 -5.39 -11.83
N GLY A 20 -20.37 -4.49 -12.78
CA GLY A 20 -21.59 -3.69 -12.74
C GLY A 20 -21.65 -2.70 -11.57
N TYR A 21 -22.79 -2.04 -11.40
CA TYR A 21 -23.07 -1.13 -10.29
C TYR A 21 -23.89 -1.84 -9.21
N PRO A 22 -23.61 -1.66 -7.90
CA PRO A 22 -22.60 -0.76 -7.30
C PRO A 22 -21.22 -1.39 -7.08
N ASP A 23 -21.01 -2.67 -7.39
CA ASP A 23 -19.82 -3.41 -6.96
C ASP A 23 -18.51 -2.90 -7.55
N LEU A 24 -18.51 -2.41 -8.80
CA LEU A 24 -17.35 -1.73 -9.37
C LEU A 24 -16.96 -0.51 -8.54
N ARG A 25 -17.95 0.26 -8.09
CA ARG A 25 -17.72 1.45 -7.26
C ARG A 25 -17.14 1.05 -5.90
N HIS A 26 -17.72 0.06 -5.23
CA HIS A 26 -17.20 -0.44 -3.95
C HIS A 26 -15.77 -0.98 -4.08
N SER A 27 -15.47 -1.67 -5.17
CA SER A 27 -14.12 -2.19 -5.44
C SER A 27 -13.10 -1.07 -5.67
N LEU A 28 -13.48 -0.01 -6.38
CA LEU A 28 -12.66 1.18 -6.56
C LEU A 28 -12.47 1.95 -5.24
N ASP A 29 -13.51 2.08 -4.42
CA ASP A 29 -13.42 2.73 -3.11
C ASP A 29 -12.49 1.94 -2.16
N ALA A 30 -12.57 0.61 -2.16
CA ALA A 30 -11.67 -0.27 -1.41
C ALA A 30 -10.22 -0.17 -1.90
N LEU A 31 -10.02 -0.17 -3.23
CA LEU A 31 -8.70 0.01 -3.83
C LEU A 31 -8.08 1.36 -3.41
N ARG A 32 -8.89 2.43 -3.47
CA ARG A 32 -8.48 3.78 -3.07
C ARG A 32 -8.07 3.83 -1.60
N TRP A 33 -8.83 3.18 -0.72
CA TRP A 33 -8.51 3.12 0.70
C TRP A 33 -7.13 2.51 0.96
N GLY A 34 -6.83 1.38 0.30
CA GLY A 34 -5.52 0.73 0.37
C GLY A 34 -4.40 1.61 -0.19
N THR A 35 -4.59 2.21 -1.35
CA THR A 35 -3.56 3.07 -1.97
C THR A 35 -3.35 4.37 -1.21
N ASP A 36 -4.39 4.98 -0.64
CA ASP A 36 -4.27 6.17 0.22
C ASP A 36 -3.49 5.87 1.51
N TYR A 37 -3.68 4.69 2.10
CA TYR A 37 -2.83 4.24 3.20
C TYR A 37 -1.36 4.12 2.75
N PHE A 38 -1.08 3.49 1.61
CA PHE A 38 0.29 3.33 1.14
C PHE A 38 0.97 4.65 0.75
N LEU A 39 0.21 5.63 0.25
CA LEU A 39 0.70 7.00 0.07
C LEU A 39 1.13 7.66 1.39
N LYS A 40 0.51 7.31 2.52
CA LYS A 40 0.97 7.77 3.84
C LYS A 40 2.16 6.95 4.34
N ALA A 41 2.09 5.62 4.22
CA ALA A 41 3.12 4.68 4.67
C ALA A 41 4.49 4.90 3.99
N THR A 42 4.49 5.51 2.80
CA THR A 42 5.68 5.81 1.99
C THR A 42 5.92 7.32 1.82
N SER A 43 5.32 8.15 2.67
CA SER A 43 5.37 9.62 2.55
C SER A 43 6.72 10.22 2.92
N VAL A 44 7.46 9.57 3.80
CA VAL A 44 8.80 9.99 4.23
C VAL A 44 9.82 9.36 3.27
N PRO A 45 10.71 10.16 2.64
CA PRO A 45 11.79 9.61 1.84
C PRO A 45 12.58 8.60 2.65
N ASP A 46 13.00 7.53 1.99
CA ASP A 46 13.89 6.54 2.57
C ASP A 46 13.36 5.74 3.76
N ARG A 47 12.03 5.72 3.92
CA ARG A 47 11.33 4.97 4.96
C ARG A 47 10.00 4.45 4.46
N ILE A 48 9.71 3.19 4.77
CA ILE A 48 8.42 2.56 4.49
C ILE A 48 7.85 2.02 5.79
N VAL A 49 6.64 2.45 6.17
CA VAL A 49 5.93 1.85 7.30
C VAL A 49 5.39 0.48 6.87
N ALA A 50 6.01 -0.58 7.39
CA ALA A 50 5.62 -1.96 7.11
C ALA A 50 4.51 -2.47 8.04
N GLN A 51 4.51 -2.01 9.29
CA GLN A 51 3.54 -2.44 10.31
C GLN A 51 3.22 -1.30 11.27
N VAL A 52 2.01 -1.34 11.82
CA VAL A 52 1.54 -0.47 12.90
C VAL A 52 1.00 -1.35 14.02
N ALA A 53 1.43 -1.07 15.25
CA ALA A 53 1.19 -1.81 16.49
C ALA A 53 2.05 -3.07 16.69
N ASP A 54 2.28 -3.35 17.98
CA ASP A 54 2.91 -4.58 18.46
C ASP A 54 1.85 -5.69 18.48
N PRO A 55 2.10 -6.84 17.84
CA PRO A 55 1.08 -7.88 17.71
C PRO A 55 0.75 -8.57 19.03
N VAL A 56 1.68 -8.63 19.99
CA VAL A 56 1.42 -9.27 21.29
C VAL A 56 0.46 -8.40 22.09
N LEU A 57 0.77 -7.11 22.20
CA LEU A 57 -0.09 -6.17 22.94
C LEU A 57 -1.46 -5.99 22.27
N ASP A 58 -1.50 -5.95 20.93
CA ASP A 58 -2.75 -5.84 20.16
C ASP A 58 -3.64 -7.07 20.36
N HIS A 59 -3.07 -8.28 20.38
CA HIS A 59 -3.83 -9.53 20.54
C HIS A 59 -4.18 -9.88 21.99
N ASP A 60 -3.44 -9.34 22.97
CA ASP A 60 -3.75 -9.51 24.40
C ASP A 60 -5.00 -8.73 24.83
N CYS A 61 -5.46 -7.78 24.00
CA CYS A 61 -6.66 -6.99 24.25
C CYS A 61 -7.84 -7.44 23.38
N TRP A 62 -9.02 -7.60 23.99
CA TRP A 62 -10.27 -7.86 23.28
C TRP A 62 -11.26 -6.71 23.50
N GLU A 63 -11.18 -5.70 22.64
CA GLU A 63 -12.00 -4.50 22.70
C GLU A 63 -12.41 -4.05 21.29
N ARG A 64 -13.31 -3.06 21.22
CA ARG A 64 -13.64 -2.43 19.94
C ARG A 64 -12.46 -1.56 19.50
N PRO A 65 -12.13 -1.48 18.20
CA PRO A 65 -10.98 -0.71 17.73
C PRO A 65 -11.06 0.79 18.07
N GLU A 66 -12.27 1.33 18.27
CA GLU A 66 -12.49 2.73 18.68
C GLU A 66 -12.18 2.98 20.17
N ASP A 67 -12.12 1.93 20.98
CA ASP A 67 -11.87 2.00 22.42
C ASP A 67 -10.42 1.59 22.77
N MET A 68 -9.53 1.44 21.78
CA MET A 68 -8.19 0.90 22.02
C MET A 68 -7.24 1.87 22.70
N ASP A 69 -6.68 1.43 23.83
CA ASP A 69 -5.69 2.17 24.62
C ASP A 69 -4.26 1.61 24.46
N THR A 70 -4.09 0.50 23.74
CA THR A 70 -2.78 -0.16 23.53
C THR A 70 -1.86 0.69 22.63
N PRO A 71 -0.54 0.78 22.94
CA PRO A 71 0.38 1.55 22.10
C PRO A 71 0.48 1.02 20.66
N ARG A 72 0.21 1.87 19.66
CA ARG A 72 0.23 1.52 18.23
C ARG A 72 1.44 2.06 17.48
N ASN A 73 2.63 1.63 17.88
CA ASN A 73 3.90 2.10 17.29
C ASN A 73 4.03 1.71 15.80
N SER A 74 4.67 2.55 14.99
CA SER A 74 5.00 2.22 13.60
C SER A 74 6.37 1.57 13.46
N TYR A 75 6.45 0.46 12.74
CA TYR A 75 7.69 -0.24 12.41
C TYR A 75 8.05 0.01 10.95
N LEU A 76 9.29 0.45 10.70
CA LEU A 76 9.69 1.00 9.42
C LEU A 76 10.85 0.22 8.80
N LEU A 77 10.77 0.02 7.49
CA LEU A 77 11.89 -0.39 6.66
C LEU A 77 12.77 0.81 6.37
N ASN A 78 14.08 0.58 6.39
CA ASN A 78 15.10 1.56 6.03
C ASN A 78 16.38 0.85 5.53
N ALA A 79 17.43 1.60 5.21
CA ALA A 79 18.61 1.06 4.54
C ALA A 79 19.36 0.04 5.43
N SER A 80 19.27 0.24 6.75
CA SER A 80 19.85 -0.67 7.74
C SER A 80 18.91 -1.84 8.10
N HIS A 81 17.62 -1.74 7.76
CA HIS A 81 16.59 -2.74 8.03
C HIS A 81 15.70 -2.89 6.77
N PRO A 82 16.22 -3.51 5.70
CA PRO A 82 15.53 -3.60 4.42
C PRO A 82 14.35 -4.59 4.48
N GLY A 83 13.48 -4.54 3.46
CA GLY A 83 12.36 -5.47 3.27
C GLY A 83 11.83 -5.37 1.85
N SER A 84 12.55 -5.99 0.91
CA SER A 84 12.29 -5.92 -0.53
C SER A 84 10.89 -6.46 -0.86
N GLU A 85 10.52 -7.60 -0.30
CA GLU A 85 9.20 -8.20 -0.46
C GLU A 85 8.04 -7.25 -0.12
N VAL A 86 8.11 -6.55 1.02
CA VAL A 86 7.06 -5.59 1.41
C VAL A 86 7.12 -4.32 0.56
N ALA A 87 8.32 -3.80 0.27
CA ALA A 87 8.51 -2.61 -0.56
C ALA A 87 8.00 -2.83 -1.99
N GLY A 88 8.40 -3.94 -2.61
CA GLY A 88 7.98 -4.35 -3.95
C GLY A 88 6.48 -4.58 -4.06
N GLU A 89 5.86 -5.23 -3.06
CA GLU A 89 4.40 -5.44 -3.09
C GLU A 89 3.62 -4.13 -2.87
N ILE A 90 4.13 -3.20 -2.06
CA ILE A 90 3.55 -1.84 -1.95
C ILE A 90 3.68 -1.09 -3.27
N ALA A 91 4.84 -1.18 -3.94
CA ALA A 91 5.04 -0.60 -5.26
C ALA A 91 4.06 -1.17 -6.29
N ALA A 92 3.85 -2.49 -6.28
CA ALA A 92 2.87 -3.18 -7.13
C ALA A 92 1.43 -2.71 -6.86
N ALA A 93 1.03 -2.61 -5.58
CA ALA A 93 -0.29 -2.13 -5.16
C ALA A 93 -0.56 -0.70 -5.65
N LEU A 94 0.44 0.19 -5.53
CA LEU A 94 0.34 1.57 -6.02
C LEU A 94 0.31 1.63 -7.55
N ALA A 95 1.11 0.82 -8.24
CA ALA A 95 1.16 0.77 -9.70
C ALA A 95 -0.17 0.28 -10.31
N VAL A 96 -0.75 -0.80 -9.76
CA VAL A 96 -2.05 -1.29 -10.24
C VAL A 96 -3.17 -0.28 -9.94
N GLY A 97 -3.11 0.41 -8.79
CA GLY A 97 -4.00 1.53 -8.49
C GLY A 97 -3.89 2.64 -9.55
N ALA A 98 -2.66 3.02 -9.93
CA ALA A 98 -2.43 4.03 -10.96
C ALA A 98 -3.10 3.66 -12.29
N LEU A 99 -3.03 2.38 -12.68
CA LEU A 99 -3.69 1.85 -13.88
C LEU A 99 -5.22 1.87 -13.75
N ALA A 100 -5.77 1.39 -12.63
CA ALA A 100 -7.21 1.32 -12.39
C ALA A 100 -7.86 2.72 -12.39
N PHE A 101 -7.19 3.72 -11.82
CA PHE A 101 -7.71 5.10 -11.77
C PHE A 101 -7.35 5.95 -13.01
N ARG A 102 -6.61 5.41 -13.98
CA ARG A 102 -6.07 6.19 -15.12
C ARG A 102 -7.09 7.03 -15.87
N LYS A 103 -8.30 6.49 -16.08
CA LYS A 103 -9.39 7.19 -16.78
C LYS A 103 -10.31 8.00 -15.85
N ILE A 104 -10.19 7.81 -14.54
CA ILE A 104 -11.07 8.40 -13.52
C ILE A 104 -10.44 9.64 -12.91
N SER A 105 -9.14 9.59 -12.58
CA SER A 105 -8.43 10.70 -11.93
C SER A 105 -6.96 10.75 -12.37
N PRO A 106 -6.63 11.55 -13.41
CA PRO A 106 -5.26 11.66 -13.92
C PRO A 106 -4.26 12.17 -12.88
N SER A 107 -4.67 13.08 -11.99
CA SER A 107 -3.83 13.60 -10.90
C SER A 107 -3.49 12.51 -9.88
N TYR A 108 -4.47 11.69 -9.49
CA TYR A 108 -4.27 10.59 -8.56
C TYR A 108 -3.40 9.49 -9.19
N THR A 109 -3.64 9.14 -10.46
CA THR A 109 -2.79 8.21 -11.21
C THR A 109 -1.33 8.65 -11.24
N LYS A 110 -1.05 9.93 -11.49
CA LYS A 110 0.32 10.46 -11.48
C LYS A 110 0.95 10.35 -10.10
N LEU A 111 0.20 10.66 -9.04
CA LEU A 111 0.66 10.55 -7.66
C LEU A 111 1.01 9.09 -7.31
N LEU A 112 0.11 8.15 -7.61
CA LEU A 112 0.32 6.73 -7.35
C LEU A 112 1.51 6.18 -8.12
N LEU A 113 1.64 6.50 -9.41
CA LEU A 113 2.75 6.03 -10.24
C LEU A 113 4.09 6.56 -9.74
N ASN A 114 4.17 7.86 -9.43
CA ASN A 114 5.39 8.46 -8.87
C ASN A 114 5.79 7.77 -7.57
N ARG A 115 4.81 7.46 -6.70
CA ARG A 115 5.12 6.78 -5.44
C ARG A 115 5.49 5.31 -5.64
N ALA A 116 4.84 4.59 -6.54
CA ALA A 116 5.19 3.22 -6.88
C ALA A 116 6.65 3.12 -7.35
N ILE A 117 7.04 4.03 -8.24
CA ILE A 117 8.42 4.18 -8.72
C ILE A 117 9.35 4.39 -7.53
N GLN A 118 9.11 5.40 -6.68
CA GLN A 118 9.93 5.66 -5.49
C GLN A 118 10.07 4.43 -4.56
N ALA A 119 8.97 3.71 -4.31
CA ALA A 119 8.98 2.51 -3.48
C ALA A 119 9.75 1.34 -4.12
N SER A 120 9.76 1.23 -5.46
CA SER A 120 10.54 0.21 -6.18
C SER A 120 12.05 0.51 -6.25
N TRP A 121 12.44 1.79 -6.34
CA TRP A 121 13.86 2.18 -6.43
C TRP A 121 14.64 1.93 -5.13
N TRP A 122 13.92 1.73 -4.02
CA TRP A 122 14.50 1.32 -2.76
C TRP A 122 15.31 0.03 -2.86
N GLU A 123 14.90 -0.91 -3.71
CA GLU A 123 15.65 -2.14 -3.95
C GLU A 123 16.90 -1.89 -4.79
N CYS A 124 16.81 -1.09 -5.86
CA CYS A 124 17.95 -0.84 -6.76
C CYS A 124 19.08 -0.06 -6.07
N GLY A 125 18.78 0.96 -5.26
CA GLY A 125 19.82 1.73 -4.55
C GLY A 125 20.60 0.89 -3.54
N LEU A 126 19.93 -0.05 -2.86
CA LEU A 126 20.55 -0.92 -1.86
C LEU A 126 21.30 -2.11 -2.48
N ILE A 127 20.78 -2.71 -3.56
CA ILE A 127 21.43 -3.84 -4.24
C ILE A 127 22.75 -3.41 -4.92
N PHE A 128 22.81 -2.19 -5.48
CA PHE A 128 24.04 -1.67 -6.10
C PHE A 128 25.03 -1.02 -5.11
N SER A 129 24.68 -0.92 -3.82
CA SER A 129 25.63 -0.45 -2.79
C SER A 129 26.51 -1.58 -2.22
N PHE A 130 26.29 -2.83 -2.66
CA PHE A 130 27.05 -4.02 -2.25
C PHE A 130 27.89 -4.65 -3.38
N PHE A 131 28.03 -3.97 -4.52
CA PHE A 131 28.94 -4.34 -5.62
C PHE A 131 29.86 -3.18 -6.01
#